data_AF-A0A4D6KHQ5-F1
#
_entry.id   AF-A0A4D6KHQ5-F1
#
_cell.length_a   1.000
_cell.length_b   1.000
_cell.length_c   1.000
_cell.angle_alpha   90.00
_cell.angle_beta   90.00
_cell.angle_gamma   90.00
#
_symmetry.space_group_name_H-M   'P 1'
#
loop_
_entity.id
_entity.type
_entity.pdbx_description
1 polymer ?
#
loop_
_entity_poly.entity_id
_entity_poly.type
_entity_poly.pdbx_seq_one_letter_code
_entity_poly.pdbx_strand_id
1 'polypeptide(L)'
;MNARVLYLVSLTAFGVVSVVDTALAASTGLTTIDWITGGVGALVLLTALAGFSNPEESGAPTESGPLLWVVVVGASLFVLTTIATWL
;
A
#
# COMPACT_ATOMS: atom_id res chain seq x y z
N MET A 1 0.52 -22.57 -1.48
CA MET A 1 -0.34 -21.44 -1.10
C MET A 1 -1.20 -21.06 -2.29
N ASN A 2 -2.51 -20.87 -2.11
CA ASN A 2 -3.37 -20.36 -3.18
C ASN A 2 -2.94 -18.94 -3.59
N ALA A 3 -2.96 -18.62 -4.88
CA ALA A 3 -2.54 -17.32 -5.42
C ALA A 3 -3.24 -16.14 -4.72
N ARG A 4 -4.51 -16.33 -4.36
CA ARG A 4 -5.31 -15.36 -3.59
C ARG A 4 -4.73 -15.04 -2.20
N VAL A 5 -4.23 -16.05 -1.49
CA VAL A 5 -3.64 -15.87 -0.15
C VAL A 5 -2.32 -15.12 -0.26
N LEU A 6 -1.48 -15.46 -1.24
CA LEU A 6 -0.26 -14.71 -1.55
C LEU A 6 -0.56 -13.24 -1.84
N TYR A 7 -1.62 -12.98 -2.60
CA TYR A 7 -2.05 -11.63 -2.95
C TYR A 7 -2.46 -10.79 -1.74
N LEU A 8 -3.31 -11.35 -0.87
CA LEU A 8 -3.74 -10.67 0.35
C LEU A 8 -2.56 -10.41 1.29
N VAL A 9 -1.65 -11.37 1.43
CA VAL A 9 -0.41 -11.20 2.22
C VAL A 9 0.45 -10.06 1.66
N SER A 10 0.62 -9.98 0.33
CA SER A 10 1.37 -8.90 -0.31
C SER A 10 0.73 -7.53 -0.10
N LEU A 11 -0.60 -7.41 -0.23
CA LEU A 11 -1.32 -6.16 0.04
C LEU A 11 -1.21 -5.76 1.51
N THR A 12 -1.36 -6.71 2.43
CA THR A 12 -1.17 -6.45 3.87
C THR A 12 0.24 -5.97 4.16
N ALA A 13 1.27 -6.63 3.61
CA ALA A 13 2.65 -6.22 3.79
C ALA A 13 2.89 -4.79 3.25
N PHE A 14 2.41 -4.49 2.04
CA PHE A 14 2.49 -3.15 1.47
C PHE A 14 1.80 -2.11 2.35
N GLY A 15 0.56 -2.37 2.75
CA GLY A 15 -0.22 -1.46 3.58
C GLY A 15 0.42 -1.20 4.95
N VAL A 16 0.96 -2.24 5.59
CA VAL A 16 1.71 -2.09 6.86
C VAL A 16 2.96 -1.23 6.66
N VAL A 17 3.76 -1.51 5.62
CA VAL A 17 4.99 -0.74 5.35
C VAL A 17 4.67 0.72 5.11
N SER A 18 3.67 1.04 4.27
CA SER A 18 3.27 2.43 4.01
C SER A 18 2.78 3.15 5.26
N VAL A 19 2.01 2.49 6.13
CA VAL A 19 1.54 3.09 7.39
C VAL A 19 2.71 3.35 8.34
N VAL A 20 3.65 2.40 8.45
CA VAL A 20 4.85 2.56 9.28
C VAL A 20 5.73 3.69 8.76
N ASP A 21 5.98 3.74 7.45
CA ASP A 21 6.76 4.81 6.81
C ASP A 21 6.13 6.19 7.06
N THR A 22 4.82 6.30 6.88
CA THR A 22 4.08 7.55 7.17
C THR A 22 4.15 7.93 8.65
N ALA A 23 4.06 6.95 9.56
CA ALA A 23 4.19 7.19 11.00
C ALA A 23 5.61 7.65 11.38
N LEU A 24 6.63 7.14 10.70
CA LEU A 24 8.01 7.60 10.86
C LEU A 24 8.18 9.02 10.32
N ALA A 25 7.63 9.33 9.13
CA ALA A 25 7.63 10.68 8.55
C ALA A 25 6.91 11.70 9.46
N ALA A 26 5.88 11.28 10.21
CA ALA A 26 5.23 12.12 11.22
C ALA A 26 6.18 12.64 12.30
N SER A 27 7.24 11.90 12.62
CA SER A 27 8.23 12.31 13.62
C SER A 27 9.24 13.35 13.10
N THR A 28 9.38 13.47 11.78
CA THR A 28 10.34 14.38 11.12
C THR A 28 9.67 15.54 10.38
N GLY A 29 8.34 15.48 10.21
CA GLY A 29 7.53 16.47 9.51
C GLY A 29 6.91 15.87 8.24
N LEU A 30 5.58 15.80 8.19
CA LEU A 30 4.85 15.22 7.06
C LEU A 30 4.73 16.17 5.89
N THR A 31 5.02 15.65 4.70
CA THR A 31 4.66 16.28 3.43
C THR A 31 3.27 15.85 2.97
N THR A 32 2.71 16.57 2.00
CA THR A 32 1.44 16.17 1.35
C THR A 32 1.55 14.79 0.71
N ILE A 33 2.73 14.41 0.20
CA ILE A 33 2.93 13.12 -0.45
C ILE A 33 2.90 11.98 0.58
N ASP A 34 3.44 12.20 1.78
CA ASP A 34 3.41 11.21 2.86
C ASP A 34 1.96 10.92 3.29
N TRP A 35 1.13 11.96 3.38
CA TRP A 35 -0.30 11.80 3.67
C TRP A 35 -1.03 11.00 2.59
N ILE A 36 -0.75 11.26 1.32
CA ILE A 36 -1.36 10.53 0.19
C ILE A 36 -0.90 9.07 0.22
N THR A 37 0.40 8.83 0.38
CA THR A 37 1.01 7.50 0.34
C THR A 37 0.55 6.66 1.54
N GLY A 38 0.53 7.25 2.74
CA GLY A 38 -0.02 6.62 3.94
C GLY A 38 -1.51 6.32 3.86
N GLY A 39 -2.30 7.25 3.31
CA GLY A 39 -3.73 7.06 3.09
C GLY A 39 -4.02 5.92 2.11
N VAL A 40 -3.31 5.85 0.99
CA VAL A 40 -3.42 4.74 0.03
C VAL A 40 -2.97 3.43 0.67
N GLY A 41 -1.87 3.43 1.43
CA GLY A 41 -1.39 2.27 2.17
C GLY A 41 -2.41 1.74 3.18
N ALA A 42 -3.05 2.64 3.93
CA ALA A 42 -4.09 2.29 4.89
C ALA A 42 -5.34 1.70 4.21
N LEU A 43 -5.78 2.28 3.10
CA LEU A 43 -6.90 1.74 2.31
C LEU A 43 -6.59 0.33 1.81
N VAL A 44 -5.40 0.14 1.24
CA VAL A 44 -4.93 -1.18 0.78
C VAL A 44 -4.90 -2.20 1.91
N LEU A 45 -4.43 -1.80 3.10
CA LEU A 45 -4.40 -2.66 4.27
C LEU A 45 -5.82 -3.08 4.70
N LEU A 46 -6.76 -2.13 4.75
CA LEU A 46 -8.15 -2.40 5.12
C LEU A 46 -8.83 -3.33 4.12
N THR A 47 -8.63 -3.12 2.82
CA THR A 47 -9.16 -3.99 1.76
C THR A 47 -8.59 -5.41 1.87
N ALA A 48 -7.30 -5.54 2.19
CA ALA A 48 -6.65 -6.84 2.38
C ALA A 48 -7.18 -7.58 3.60
N LEU A 49 -7.34 -6.88 4.74
CA LEU A 49 -7.91 -7.44 5.96
C LEU A 49 -9.38 -7.87 5.76
N ALA A 50 -10.17 -7.06 5.06
CA ALA A 50 -11.52 -7.44 4.64
C ALA A 50 -11.50 -8.70 3.75
N GLY A 51 -10.49 -8.83 2.88
CA GLY A 51 -10.25 -10.01 2.03
C GLY A 51 -9.97 -11.31 2.77
N PHE A 52 -9.34 -11.23 3.94
CA PHE A 52 -9.14 -12.40 4.79
C PHE A 52 -10.41 -12.82 5.54
N SER A 53 -11.23 -11.85 5.98
CA SER A 53 -12.44 -12.11 6.78
C SER A 53 -13.66 -12.46 5.93
N ASN A 54 -13.90 -11.73 4.83
CA ASN A 54 -14.99 -11.99 3.90
C ASN A 54 -14.51 -11.81 2.45
N PRO A 55 -14.07 -12.90 1.80
CA PRO A 55 -13.48 -12.82 0.48
C PRO A 55 -14.47 -12.35 -0.61
N GLU A 56 -15.78 -12.51 -0.42
CA GLU A 56 -16.80 -12.16 -1.42
C GLU A 56 -17.19 -10.67 -1.35
N GLU A 57 -17.11 -10.05 -0.18
CA GLU A 57 -17.43 -8.62 0.04
C GLU A 57 -16.19 -7.70 0.00
N SER A 58 -15.00 -8.29 0.03
CA SER A 58 -13.74 -7.59 0.16
C SER A 58 -13.45 -6.57 -0.94
N GLY A 59 -13.96 -6.79 -2.16
CA GLY A 59 -13.57 -6.02 -3.34
C GLY A 59 -12.08 -6.12 -3.69
N ALA A 60 -11.30 -6.95 -2.97
CA ALA A 60 -9.89 -7.17 -3.26
C ALA A 60 -9.78 -7.84 -4.63
N PRO A 61 -8.99 -7.28 -5.54
CA PRO A 61 -8.83 -7.83 -6.87
C PRO A 61 -8.26 -9.24 -6.79
N THR A 62 -8.95 -10.19 -7.43
CA THR A 62 -8.54 -11.60 -7.52
C THR A 62 -7.58 -11.83 -8.68
N GLU A 63 -7.49 -10.86 -9.60
CA GLU A 63 -6.58 -10.85 -10.75
C GLU A 63 -5.29 -10.09 -10.43
N SER A 64 -4.19 -10.47 -11.07
CA SER A 64 -2.86 -9.88 -10.81
C SER A 64 -2.68 -8.43 -11.30
N GLY A 65 -3.56 -7.95 -12.19
CA GLY A 65 -3.44 -6.64 -12.84
C GLY A 65 -3.49 -5.46 -11.87
N PRO A 66 -4.47 -5.38 -10.95
CA PRO A 66 -4.56 -4.25 -10.02
C PRO A 66 -3.40 -4.16 -9.01
N LEU A 67 -2.80 -5.28 -8.58
CA LEU A 67 -1.60 -5.25 -7.74
C LEU A 67 -0.44 -4.61 -8.48
N LEU A 68 -0.26 -4.98 -9.74
CA LEU A 68 0.79 -4.43 -10.58
C LEU A 68 0.64 -2.93 -10.70
N TRP A 69 -0.59 -2.42 -10.84
CA TRP A 69 -0.84 -0.97 -10.83
C TRP A 69 -0.51 -0.32 -9.48
N VAL A 70 -0.94 -0.89 -8.35
CA VAL A 70 -0.62 -0.36 -7.02
C VAL A 70 0.89 -0.36 -6.77
N VAL A 71 1.59 -1.44 -7.13
CA VAL A 71 3.04 -1.55 -7.00
C VAL A 71 3.76 -0.55 -7.91
N VAL A 72 3.34 -0.40 -9.17
CA VAL A 72 3.95 0.55 -10.11
C VAL A 72 3.72 1.98 -9.67
N VAL A 73 2.50 2.33 -9.26
CA VAL A 73 2.18 3.68 -8.77
C VAL A 73 2.91 3.96 -7.46
N GLY A 74 2.90 3.03 -6.51
CA GLY A 74 3.61 3.16 -5.23
C GLY A 74 5.12 3.29 -5.41
N ALA A 75 5.73 2.46 -6.27
CA ALA A 75 7.15 2.55 -6.59
C ALA A 75 7.49 3.87 -7.30
N SER A 76 6.63 4.35 -8.20
CA SER A 76 6.82 5.63 -8.87
C SER A 76 6.78 6.81 -7.89
N LEU A 77 5.83 6.79 -6.94
CA LEU A 77 5.73 7.81 -5.90
C LEU A 77 6.95 7.77 -4.96
N PHE A 78 7.39 6.58 -4.54
CA PHE A 78 8.60 6.42 -3.72
C PHE A 78 9.86 6.92 -4.42
N VAL A 79 10.01 6.63 -5.72
CA VAL A 79 11.15 7.12 -6.51
C VAL A 79 11.09 8.65 -6.62
N LEU A 80 9.90 9.22 -6.85
CA LEU A 80 9.73 10.68 -6.93
C LEU A 80 10.06 11.37 -5.60
N THR A 81 9.61 10.85 -4.45
CA THR A 81 9.92 11.42 -3.13
C THR A 81 11.38 11.24 -2.76
N THR A 82 11.97 10.09 -3.10
CA THR A 82 13.40 9.86 -2.90
C THR A 82 14.20 10.86 -3.74
N ILE A 83 13.96 10.97 -5.04
CA ILE A 83 14.69 11.93 -5.88
C ILE A 83 14.51 13.38 -5.39
N ALA A 84 13.30 13.76 -4.98
CA ALA A 84 13.00 15.09 -4.46
C ALA A 84 13.69 15.42 -3.12
N THR A 85 14.10 14.41 -2.33
CA THR A 85 14.85 14.62 -1.08
C THR A 85 16.36 14.71 -1.28
N TRP A 86 16.88 14.27 -2.43
CA TRP A 86 18.30 14.36 -2.80
C TRP A 86 18.64 15.58 -3.69
N LEU A 87 17.65 16.32 -4.17
CA LEU A 87 17.78 17.57 -4.93
C LEU A 87 17.54 18.78 -4.01
#